data_AF-A0A1V0UTY7-F1
#
_entry.id   AF-A0A1V0UTY7-F1
#
_cell.length_a   1.000
_cell.length_b   1.000
_cell.length_c   1.000
_cell.angle_alpha   90.00
_cell.angle_beta   90.00
_cell.angle_gamma   90.00
#
_symmetry.space_group_name_H-M   'P 1'
#
loop_
_entity.id
_entity.type
_entity.pdbx_description
1 polymer ?
#
loop_
_entity_poly.entity_id
_entity_poly.type
_entity_poly.pdbx_seq_one_letter_code
_entity_poly.pdbx_strand_id
1 'polypeptide(L)'
;MLGNVSVLDEYANYLAERPNDIPEGLLMITQAANAHGFSIDHILEQFPEPSLENDVNVVRIEYHIEFYYQKGIYELNQQRFTTGLESILHCLSLSIPTKRHSISILCAAQFEQYQNNASDPQREKFGNLMKEVLEVEKI
;
A
#
# COMPACT_ATOMS: atom_id res chain seq x y z
N MET A 1 1.72 -25.49 -0.94
CA MET A 1 2.80 -25.61 -1.95
C MET A 1 3.56 -24.30 -1.87
N LEU A 2 4.82 -24.33 -1.45
CA LEU A 2 5.67 -23.14 -1.44
C LEU A 2 5.90 -22.78 -2.91
N GLY A 3 5.26 -21.70 -3.38
CA GLY A 3 5.60 -21.09 -4.66
C GLY A 3 7.10 -20.87 -4.71
N ASN A 4 7.70 -21.04 -5.88
CA ASN A 4 9.15 -21.13 -6.03
C ASN A 4 9.82 -19.82 -5.57
N VAL A 5 10.19 -19.73 -4.29
CA VAL A 5 10.77 -18.55 -3.63
C VAL A 5 12.01 -18.06 -4.40
N SER A 6 12.75 -18.99 -5.01
CA SER A 6 13.88 -18.70 -5.91
C SER A 6 13.54 -17.74 -7.05
N VAL A 7 12.32 -17.81 -7.58
CA VAL A 7 11.87 -16.93 -8.68
C VAL A 7 11.56 -15.53 -8.18
N LEU A 8 11.10 -15.40 -6.93
CA LEU A 8 10.85 -14.10 -6.31
C LEU A 8 12.16 -13.39 -5.98
N ASP A 9 13.18 -14.13 -5.51
CA ASP A 9 14.52 -13.58 -5.28
C ASP A 9 15.17 -13.13 -6.59
N GLU A 10 15.05 -13.92 -7.67
CA GLU A 10 15.52 -13.53 -9.00
C GLU A 10 14.80 -12.27 -9.51
N TYR A 11 13.49 -12.18 -9.29
CA TYR A 11 12.70 -11.01 -9.69
C TYR A 11 13.03 -9.77 -8.84
N ALA A 12 13.26 -9.92 -7.53
CA ALA A 12 13.73 -8.84 -6.68
C ALA A 12 15.10 -8.33 -7.14
N ASN A 13 16.05 -9.21 -7.43
CA ASN A 13 17.35 -8.81 -7.98
C ASN A 13 17.20 -8.07 -9.33
N TYR A 14 16.30 -8.53 -10.19
CA TYR A 14 15.99 -7.87 -11.46
C TYR A 14 15.43 -6.44 -11.28
N LEU A 15 14.58 -6.22 -10.27
CA LEU A 15 14.01 -4.90 -9.93
C LEU A 15 15.06 -3.96 -9.35
N ALA A 16 16.02 -4.46 -8.58
CA ALA A 16 17.09 -3.65 -8.00
C ALA A 16 17.96 -2.96 -9.08
N GLU A 17 18.08 -3.56 -10.26
CA GLU A 17 18.79 -2.99 -11.41
C GLU A 17 17.95 -1.96 -12.19
N ARG A 18 16.65 -1.85 -11.91
CA ARG A 18 15.69 -1.02 -12.65
C ARG A 18 14.81 -0.20 -11.70
N PRO A 19 15.33 0.91 -11.13
CA PRO A 19 14.58 1.73 -10.18
C PRO A 19 13.21 2.22 -10.67
N ASN A 20 13.10 2.38 -11.98
CA ASN A 20 11.90 2.80 -12.70
C ASN A 20 10.74 1.79 -12.65
N ASP A 21 11.05 0.51 -12.45
CA ASP A 21 10.10 -0.61 -12.50
C ASP A 21 9.73 -1.08 -11.08
N ILE A 22 10.41 -0.55 -10.05
CA ILE A 22 10.19 -0.93 -8.65
C ILE A 22 8.73 -0.83 -8.22
N PRO A 23 7.99 0.28 -8.48
CA PRO A 23 6.60 0.38 -8.04
C PRO A 23 5.68 -0.70 -8.62
N GLU A 24 5.84 -0.99 -9.92
CA GLU A 24 5.08 -2.04 -10.61
C GLU A 24 5.44 -3.43 -10.08
N GLY A 25 6.75 -3.70 -9.96
CA GLY A 25 7.22 -4.99 -9.48
C GLY A 25 6.82 -5.29 -8.05
N LEU A 26 6.91 -4.30 -7.15
CA LEU A 26 6.46 -4.44 -5.77
C LEU A 26 4.95 -4.67 -5.69
N LEU A 27 4.15 -4.00 -6.51
CA LEU A 27 2.72 -4.23 -6.60
C LEU A 27 2.43 -5.69 -6.98
N MET A 28 3.04 -6.20 -8.05
CA MET A 28 2.81 -7.56 -8.55
C MET A 28 3.20 -8.63 -7.52
N ILE A 29 4.37 -8.49 -6.88
CA ILE A 29 4.84 -9.42 -5.85
C ILE A 29 3.89 -9.42 -4.65
N THR A 30 3.44 -8.24 -4.20
CA THR A 30 2.56 -8.10 -3.04
C THR A 30 1.18 -8.68 -3.32
N GLN A 31 0.63 -8.48 -4.52
CA GLN A 31 -0.62 -9.12 -4.95
C GLN A 31 -0.51 -10.65 -4.93
N ALA A 32 0.60 -11.19 -5.47
CA ALA A 32 0.84 -12.64 -5.46
C ALA A 32 0.98 -13.17 -4.02
N ALA A 33 1.67 -12.44 -3.14
CA ALA A 33 1.81 -12.79 -1.73
C ALA A 33 0.45 -12.85 -1.03
N ASN A 34 -0.40 -11.85 -1.25
CA ASN A 34 -1.77 -11.81 -0.72
C ASN A 34 -2.64 -12.96 -1.26
N ALA A 35 -2.52 -13.29 -2.55
CA ALA A 35 -3.31 -14.33 -3.19
C ALA A 35 -2.91 -15.76 -2.75
N HIS A 36 -1.63 -15.98 -2.44
CA HIS A 36 -1.08 -17.31 -2.21
C HIS A 36 -0.56 -17.53 -0.78
N GLY A 37 -0.54 -16.50 0.07
CA GLY A 37 -0.19 -16.59 1.49
C GLY A 37 1.29 -16.87 1.76
N PHE A 38 2.20 -16.45 0.88
CA PHE A 38 3.65 -16.54 1.12
C PHE A 38 4.21 -15.22 1.65
N SER A 39 5.30 -15.29 2.43
CA SER A 39 5.98 -14.09 2.95
C SER A 39 6.89 -13.48 1.89
N ILE A 40 6.87 -12.15 1.83
CA ILE A 40 7.73 -11.30 1.00
C ILE A 40 8.50 -10.28 1.86
N ASP A 41 8.61 -10.52 3.17
CA ASP A 41 9.21 -9.56 4.10
C ASP A 41 10.65 -9.20 3.68
N HIS A 42 11.43 -10.22 3.31
CA HIS A 42 12.79 -10.06 2.78
C HIS A 42 12.86 -9.15 1.55
N ILE A 43 11.82 -9.10 0.72
CA ILE A 43 11.74 -8.22 -0.47
C ILE A 43 11.38 -6.81 -0.04
N LEU A 44 10.37 -6.66 0.82
CA LEU A 44 9.94 -5.36 1.33
C LEU A 44 11.06 -4.66 2.14
N GLU A 45 11.94 -5.42 2.79
CA GLU A 45 13.13 -4.91 3.50
C GLU A 45 14.25 -4.45 2.53
N GLN A 46 14.34 -5.05 1.34
CA GLN A 46 15.38 -4.72 0.34
C GLN A 46 15.07 -3.43 -0.40
N PHE A 47 13.79 -3.13 -0.63
CA PHE A 47 13.37 -1.95 -1.36
C PHE A 47 13.00 -0.82 -0.38
N PRO A 48 13.66 0.35 -0.45
CA PRO A 48 13.15 1.50 0.27
C PRO A 48 11.74 1.79 -0.22
N GLU A 49 10.87 2.24 0.69
CA GLU A 49 9.52 2.65 0.31
C GLU A 49 9.62 3.68 -0.82
N PRO A 50 8.97 3.44 -1.98
CA PRO A 50 9.07 4.35 -3.11
C PRO A 50 8.58 5.75 -2.68
N SER A 51 9.24 6.82 -3.12
CA SER A 51 8.77 8.18 -2.83
C SER A 51 8.09 8.78 -4.06
N LEU A 52 6.97 9.48 -3.84
CA LEU A 52 6.25 10.20 -4.90
C LEU A 52 6.76 11.62 -5.11
N GLU A 53 7.70 12.11 -4.29
CA GLU A 53 8.07 13.54 -4.21
C GLU A 53 8.54 14.16 -5.54
N ASN A 54 8.92 13.35 -6.53
CA ASN A 54 9.38 13.83 -7.83
C ASN A 54 8.74 13.10 -9.03
N ASP A 55 7.72 12.26 -8.82
CA ASP A 55 7.15 11.47 -9.91
C ASP A 55 5.95 12.19 -10.55
N VAL A 56 6.10 12.56 -11.82
CA VAL A 56 5.03 13.17 -12.64
C VAL A 56 4.31 12.13 -13.51
N ASN A 57 4.75 10.87 -13.48
CA ASN A 57 4.17 9.81 -14.27
C ASN A 57 2.92 9.25 -13.58
N VAL A 58 1.75 9.56 -14.14
CA VAL A 58 0.44 9.13 -13.64
C VAL A 58 0.35 7.60 -13.43
N VAL A 59 0.94 6.80 -14.32
CA VAL A 59 0.94 5.34 -14.20
C VAL A 59 1.76 4.88 -12.99
N ARG A 60 2.88 5.54 -12.72
CA ARG A 60 3.71 5.22 -11.54
C ARG A 60 3.03 5.62 -10.25
N ILE A 61 2.35 6.76 -10.24
CA ILE A 61 1.50 7.19 -9.11
C ILE A 61 0.42 6.14 -8.85
N GLU A 62 -0.19 5.60 -9.89
CA GLU A 62 -1.21 4.55 -9.77
C GLU A 62 -0.64 3.26 -9.17
N TYR A 63 0.48 2.75 -9.69
CA TYR A 63 1.15 1.58 -9.10
C TYR A 63 1.56 1.79 -7.64
N HIS A 64 1.99 3.00 -7.33
CA HIS A 64 2.40 3.36 -5.98
C HIS A 64 1.22 3.36 -4.99
N ILE A 65 0.09 3.95 -5.36
CA ILE A 65 -1.13 3.94 -4.55
C ILE A 65 -1.62 2.51 -4.35
N GLU A 66 -1.71 1.72 -5.43
CA GLU A 66 -2.17 0.33 -5.35
C GLU A 66 -1.22 -0.55 -4.54
N PHE A 67 0.09 -0.31 -4.64
CA PHE A 67 1.10 -1.02 -3.85
C PHE A 67 0.84 -0.84 -2.36
N TYR A 68 0.64 0.40 -1.88
CA TYR A 68 0.39 0.64 -0.46
C TYR A 68 -0.92 0.03 0.04
N TYR A 69 -1.95 0.01 -0.80
CA TYR A 69 -3.19 -0.71 -0.47
C TYR A 69 -2.92 -2.21 -0.29
N GLN A 70 -2.22 -2.84 -1.23
CA GLN A 70 -1.88 -4.26 -1.15
C GLN A 70 -0.92 -4.59 0.00
N LYS A 71 0.04 -3.71 0.28
CA LYS A 71 0.94 -3.81 1.44
C LYS A 71 0.15 -3.75 2.74
N GLY A 72 -0.81 -2.83 2.84
CA GLY A 72 -1.72 -2.76 3.98
C GLY A 72 -2.44 -4.08 4.23
N ILE A 73 -3.04 -4.67 3.20
CA ILE A 73 -3.69 -5.98 3.29
C ILE A 73 -2.69 -7.07 3.74
N TYR A 74 -1.50 -7.10 3.16
CA TYR A 74 -0.47 -8.09 3.47
C TYR A 74 -0.05 -8.05 4.95
N GLU A 75 0.18 -6.86 5.50
CA GLU A 75 0.51 -6.68 6.91
C GLU A 75 -0.66 -7.01 7.83
N LEU A 76 -1.89 -6.60 7.48
CA LEU A 76 -3.11 -6.90 8.25
C LEU A 76 -3.38 -8.40 8.33
N ASN A 77 -3.23 -9.14 7.22
CA ASN A 77 -3.38 -10.59 7.17
C ASN A 77 -2.39 -11.32 8.10
N GLN A 78 -1.25 -10.69 8.38
CA GLN A 78 -0.23 -11.20 9.28
C GLN A 78 -0.35 -10.64 10.70
N GLN A 79 -1.48 -9.98 11.02
CA GLN A 79 -1.77 -9.37 12.32
C GLN A 79 -0.78 -8.26 12.71
N ARG A 80 -0.04 -7.70 11.74
CA ARG A 80 0.84 -6.54 11.93
C ARG A 80 0.03 -5.25 11.81
N PHE A 81 -0.95 -5.10 12.70
CA PHE A 81 -2.01 -4.09 12.59
C PHE A 81 -1.49 -2.67 12.49
N THR A 82 -0.52 -2.28 13.31
CA THR A 82 0.05 -0.92 13.29
C THR A 82 0.63 -0.59 11.91
N THR A 83 1.47 -1.46 11.36
CA THR A 83 2.12 -1.28 10.05
C THR A 83 1.11 -1.33 8.91
N GLY A 84 0.15 -2.25 8.98
CA GLY A 84 -0.90 -2.39 7.98
C GLY A 84 -1.81 -1.15 7.93
N LEU A 85 -2.25 -0.66 9.09
CA LEU A 85 -3.05 0.55 9.18
C LEU A 85 -2.29 1.80 8.73
N GLU A 86 -0.98 1.92 9.03
CA GLU A 86 -0.17 3.01 8.45
C GLU A 86 -0.14 2.97 6.92
N SER A 87 0.01 1.78 6.34
CA SER A 87 0.02 1.61 4.88
C SER A 87 -1.33 1.99 4.25
N ILE A 88 -2.45 1.59 4.89
CA ILE A 88 -3.81 1.96 4.47
C ILE A 88 -4.01 3.48 4.56
N LEU A 89 -3.58 4.11 5.66
CA LEU A 89 -3.70 5.57 5.83
C LEU A 89 -2.84 6.34 4.84
N HIS A 90 -1.64 5.84 4.53
CA HIS A 90 -0.78 6.43 3.52
C HIS A 90 -1.43 6.33 2.14
N CYS A 91 -1.93 5.16 1.75
CA CYS A 91 -2.69 4.98 0.51
C CYS A 91 -3.88 5.95 0.43
N LEU A 92 -4.65 6.10 1.51
CA LEU A 92 -5.80 7.01 1.56
C LEU A 92 -5.36 8.47 1.36
N SER A 93 -4.27 8.90 2.00
CA SER A 93 -3.74 10.26 1.86
C SER A 93 -3.29 10.60 0.44
N LEU A 94 -2.89 9.60 -0.35
CA LEU A 94 -2.53 9.77 -1.75
C LEU A 94 -3.75 9.69 -2.67
N SER A 95 -4.74 8.88 -2.34
CA SER A 95 -5.88 8.62 -3.22
C SER A 95 -6.92 9.75 -3.26
N ILE A 96 -7.05 10.50 -2.15
CA ILE A 96 -7.95 11.65 -2.04
C ILE A 96 -7.59 12.75 -3.05
N PRO A 97 -6.38 13.35 -3.02
CA PRO A 97 -6.02 14.43 -3.94
C PRO A 97 -5.93 13.97 -5.40
N THR A 98 -5.65 12.68 -5.64
CA THR A 98 -5.60 12.09 -6.98
C THR A 98 -6.97 11.65 -7.52
N LYS A 99 -8.06 11.89 -6.78
CA LYS A 99 -9.45 11.57 -7.16
C LYS A 99 -9.68 10.09 -7.47
N ARG A 100 -8.96 9.20 -6.80
CA ARG A 100 -9.10 7.75 -6.95
C ARG A 100 -10.20 7.25 -6.01
N HIS A 101 -11.45 7.64 -6.27
CA HIS A 101 -12.56 7.42 -5.33
C HIS A 101 -12.73 5.94 -4.90
N SER A 102 -12.60 4.99 -5.83
CA SER A 102 -12.71 3.56 -5.53
C SER A 102 -11.68 3.09 -4.50
N ILE A 103 -10.41 3.50 -4.63
CA ILE A 103 -9.37 3.09 -3.68
C ILE A 103 -9.53 3.84 -2.35
N SER A 104 -9.96 5.11 -2.37
CA SER A 104 -10.27 5.86 -1.14
C SER A 104 -11.36 5.16 -0.30
N ILE A 105 -12.43 4.68 -0.94
CA ILE A 105 -13.50 3.93 -0.28
C ILE A 105 -12.97 2.61 0.29
N LEU A 106 -12.14 1.88 -0.46
CA LEU A 106 -11.55 0.63 0.00
C LEU A 106 -10.62 0.85 1.21
N CYS A 107 -9.78 1.88 1.19
CA CYS A 107 -8.94 2.24 2.33
C CYS A 107 -9.76 2.60 3.56
N ALA A 108 -10.83 3.39 3.39
CA ALA A 108 -11.72 3.73 4.50
C ALA A 108 -12.40 2.49 5.09
N ALA A 109 -12.90 1.59 4.24
CA ALA A 109 -13.51 0.33 4.68
C ALA A 109 -12.52 -0.57 5.44
N GLN A 110 -11.29 -0.69 4.95
CA GLN A 110 -10.23 -1.44 5.64
C GLN A 110 -9.89 -0.82 6.99
N PHE A 111 -9.73 0.50 7.06
CA PHE A 111 -9.43 1.17 8.33
C PHE A 111 -10.55 0.94 9.36
N GLU A 112 -11.81 1.11 8.96
CA GLU A 112 -12.98 0.87 9.81
C GLU A 112 -13.05 -0.57 10.32
N GLN A 113 -12.72 -1.56 9.47
CA GLN A 113 -12.68 -2.97 9.84
C GLN A 113 -11.69 -3.25 10.97
N TYR A 114 -10.53 -2.57 10.96
CA TYR A 114 -9.44 -2.77 11.92
C TYR A 114 -9.30 -1.64 12.95
N GLN A 115 -10.28 -0.75 13.06
CA GLN A 115 -10.20 0.44 13.90
C GLN A 115 -9.89 0.14 15.37
N ASN A 116 -10.34 -1.00 15.88
CA ASN A 116 -10.10 -1.42 17.26
C ASN A 116 -8.62 -1.70 17.54
N ASN A 117 -7.85 -2.02 16.50
CA ASN A 117 -6.41 -2.22 16.56
C ASN A 117 -5.61 -0.94 16.27
N ALA A 118 -6.28 0.14 15.84
CA ALA A 118 -5.64 1.40 15.53
C ALA A 118 -5.21 2.16 16.79
N SER A 119 -4.00 2.70 16.75
CA SER A 119 -3.49 3.64 17.76
C SER A 119 -4.23 4.99 17.70
N ASP A 120 -4.18 5.77 18.78
CA ASP A 120 -4.82 7.09 18.81
C ASP A 120 -4.32 8.03 17.68
N PRO A 121 -3.01 8.11 17.37
CA PRO A 121 -2.54 8.92 16.23
C PRO A 121 -3.10 8.45 14.88
N GLN A 122 -3.27 7.14 14.70
CA GLN A 122 -3.86 6.58 13.47
C GLN A 122 -5.33 6.95 13.32
N ARG A 123 -6.10 6.88 14.42
CA ARG A 123 -7.51 7.29 14.45
C ARG A 123 -7.65 8.79 14.17
N GLU A 124 -6.77 9.61 14.75
CA GLU A 124 -6.74 11.05 14.49
C GLU A 124 -6.43 11.35 13.02
N LYS A 125 -5.38 10.72 12.46
CA LYS A 125 -5.01 10.85 11.05
C LYS A 125 -6.15 10.44 10.12
N PHE A 126 -6.81 9.32 10.40
CA PHE A 126 -8.00 8.90 9.66
C PHE A 126 -9.11 9.94 9.72
N GLY A 127 -9.44 10.44 10.91
CA GLY A 127 -10.47 11.46 11.09
C GLY A 127 -10.17 12.75 10.33
N ASN A 128 -8.90 13.15 10.22
CA ASN A 128 -8.49 14.31 9.44
C ASN A 128 -8.62 14.07 7.93
N LEU A 129 -8.22 12.88 7.43
CA LEU A 129 -8.39 12.50 6.02
C LEU A 129 -9.88 12.45 5.61
N MET A 130 -10.75 11.93 6.48
CA MET A 130 -12.19 11.90 6.19
C MET A 130 -12.82 13.29 6.13
N LYS A 131 -12.32 14.26 6.91
CA LYS A 131 -12.75 15.66 6.79
C LYS A 131 -12.33 16.26 5.44
N GLU A 132 -11.11 15.96 4.99
CA GLU A 132 -10.61 16.42 3.68
C GLU A 132 -11.50 15.90 2.53
N VAL A 133 -11.93 14.63 2.58
CA VAL A 133 -12.88 14.08 1.61
C VAL A 133 -14.15 14.93 1.53
N LEU A 134 -14.73 15.30 2.67
CA LEU A 134 -15.95 16.13 2.71
C LEU A 134 -15.71 17.54 2.13
N GLU A 135 -14.51 18.10 2.32
CA GLU A 135 -14.14 19.41 1.78
C GLU A 135 -13.88 19.40 0.27
N VAL A 136 -13.29 18.32 -0.25
CA VAL A 136 -13.02 18.12 -1.68
C VAL A 136 -14.31 17.83 -2.46
N GLU A 137 -15.22 17.06 -1.86
CA GLU A 137 -16.45 16.60 -2.51
C GLU A 137 -17.62 17.60 -2.44
N LYS A 138 -17.46 18.75 -1.76
CA LYS A 138 -18.49 19.80 -1.53
C LYS A 138 -19.84 19.55 -2.23
N ILE A 139 -20.70 18.84 -1.49
CA ILE A 139 -22.17 18.91 -1.61
C ILE A 139 -22.62 20.21 -0.93
#